data_AF-A0A851ICE8-F1
#
_entry.id   AF-A0A851ICE8-F1
#
_cell.length_a   1.000
_cell.length_b   1.000
_cell.length_c   1.000
_cell.angle_alpha   90.00
_cell.angle_beta   90.00
_cell.angle_gamma   90.00
#
_symmetry.space_group_name_H-M   'P 1'
#
loop_
_entity.id
_entity.type
_entity.pdbx_description
1 polymer ?
#
loop_
_entity_poly.entity_id
_entity_poly.type
_entity_poly.pdbx_seq_one_letter_code
_entity_poly.pdbx_strand_id
1 'polypeptide(L)'
;MARKKAEEKEKDDKGLSEKEKMLNLALKQIEKDYGEGAIMKLGENQKMNIRAISTGSLNLDIALGIGGVPRGRIVEIYGAESSGKTTLALHIIAEAQKAGGTVAFIDAEHALDPVYAKALGVNIDELLISQPDTGEQALEISDMLVRSGAMDVIVVDSVAALVPKAEIEGEMGDQQMGLQARLMSKALRKLTGNISKSDTVMIFINQIREKIGGFSFVPGVQTTTSGGRALKFFSTVRMEVKRVGSVKQGDDVVGSEVVVKVTKNKVAPPFKEAKFSVMYGTGISRVGEVLDAAINLGIASKSGAWFSYGDERLGQGRVNVENMLKENAELYGRLEKQVLEAIAANGGTTEKKSSKGKKSDKSEEPVENDASNENEEVAENNED
;
A
#
# COMPACT_ATOMS: atom_id res chain seq x y z
N MET A 1 25.65 -47.18 -14.65
CA MET A 1 24.77 -46.03 -14.42
C MET A 1 24.70 -45.04 -15.59
N ALA A 2 25.79 -44.81 -16.34
CA ALA A 2 25.80 -43.89 -17.49
C ALA A 2 24.94 -44.35 -18.69
N ARG A 3 24.88 -45.66 -18.99
CA ARG A 3 24.02 -46.21 -20.06
C ARG A 3 22.52 -46.10 -19.76
N LYS A 4 22.10 -46.36 -18.51
CA LYS A 4 20.70 -46.19 -18.08
C LYS A 4 20.22 -44.73 -18.18
N LYS A 5 21.07 -43.75 -17.83
CA LYS A 5 20.76 -42.31 -17.99
C LYS A 5 20.70 -41.85 -19.46
N ALA A 6 21.40 -42.53 -20.37
CA ALA A 6 21.34 -42.24 -21.80
C ALA A 6 20.07 -42.86 -22.44
N GLU A 7 19.69 -44.07 -22.01
CA GLU A 7 18.47 -44.76 -22.45
C GLU A 7 17.18 -44.11 -21.93
N GLU A 8 17.20 -43.49 -20.74
CA GLU A 8 16.10 -42.64 -20.25
C GLU A 8 15.96 -41.34 -21.06
N LYS A 9 17.08 -40.70 -21.45
CA LYS A 9 17.09 -39.49 -22.29
C LYS A 9 16.59 -39.73 -23.72
N GLU A 10 16.82 -40.91 -24.30
CA GLU A 10 16.32 -41.27 -25.63
C GLU A 10 14.82 -41.62 -25.63
N LYS A 11 14.25 -42.02 -24.48
CA LYS A 11 12.82 -42.30 -24.36
C LYS A 11 11.96 -41.04 -24.25
N ASP A 12 12.48 -39.97 -23.67
CA ASP A 12 11.76 -38.68 -23.58
C ASP A 12 11.64 -37.94 -24.93
N ASP A 13 12.53 -38.21 -25.89
CA ASP A 13 12.61 -37.46 -27.15
C ASP A 13 11.83 -38.07 -28.33
N LYS A 14 11.19 -39.23 -28.13
CA LYS A 14 10.42 -39.96 -29.17
C LYS A 14 8.95 -39.53 -29.32
N GLY A 15 8.48 -38.57 -28.53
CA GLY A 15 7.09 -38.07 -28.58
C GLY A 15 6.94 -36.55 -28.79
N LEU A 16 8.03 -35.79 -28.88
CA LEU A 16 8.00 -34.33 -28.98
C LEU A 16 7.91 -33.88 -30.44
N SER A 17 7.01 -32.94 -30.72
CA SER A 17 6.89 -32.31 -32.05
C SER A 17 8.17 -31.54 -32.41
N GLU A 18 8.46 -31.38 -33.71
CA GLU A 18 9.63 -30.59 -34.15
C GLU A 18 9.65 -29.17 -33.56
N LYS A 19 8.48 -28.58 -33.34
CA LYS A 19 8.34 -27.27 -32.68
C LYS A 19 8.84 -27.29 -31.24
N GLU A 20 8.56 -28.35 -30.49
CA GLU A 20 9.01 -28.49 -29.10
C GLU A 20 10.51 -28.76 -29.01
N LYS A 21 11.08 -29.51 -29.97
CA LYS A 21 12.53 -29.71 -30.06
C LYS A 21 13.27 -28.40 -30.33
N MET A 22 12.78 -27.62 -31.28
CA MET A 22 13.34 -26.28 -31.59
C MET A 22 13.17 -25.30 -30.43
N LEU A 23 12.02 -25.33 -29.75
CA LEU A 23 11.79 -24.54 -28.55
C LEU A 23 12.78 -24.91 -27.43
N ASN A 24 13.00 -26.20 -27.17
CA ASN A 24 13.93 -26.66 -26.14
C ASN A 24 15.38 -26.31 -26.46
N LEU A 25 15.79 -26.34 -27.73
CA LEU A 25 17.11 -25.87 -28.17
C LEU A 25 17.26 -24.37 -27.93
N ALA A 26 16.25 -23.58 -28.29
CA ALA A 26 16.25 -22.14 -28.05
C ALA A 26 16.30 -21.81 -26.54
N LEU A 27 15.51 -22.50 -25.71
CA LEU A 27 15.52 -22.33 -24.25
C LEU A 27 16.90 -22.63 -23.66
N LYS A 28 17.54 -23.74 -24.06
CA LYS A 28 18.88 -24.10 -23.60
C LYS A 28 19.95 -23.11 -24.05
N GLN A 29 19.83 -22.59 -25.27
CA GLN A 29 20.75 -21.57 -25.77
C GLN A 29 20.60 -20.26 -24.98
N ILE A 30 19.37 -19.85 -24.67
CA ILE A 30 19.10 -18.67 -23.83
C ILE A 30 19.66 -18.86 -22.42
N GLU A 31 19.46 -20.02 -21.79
CA GLU A 31 20.05 -20.30 -20.46
C GLU A 31 21.57 -20.33 -20.49
N LYS A 32 22.19 -20.83 -21.56
CA LYS A 32 23.64 -20.83 -21.73
C LYS A 32 24.22 -19.42 -21.88
N ASP A 33 23.55 -18.58 -22.65
CA ASP A 33 24.03 -17.23 -22.97
C ASP A 33 23.74 -16.21 -21.86
N TYR A 34 22.63 -16.39 -21.13
CA TYR A 34 22.12 -15.41 -20.16
C TYR A 34 22.02 -15.93 -18.71
N GLY A 35 22.36 -17.19 -18.47
CA GLY A 35 22.38 -17.83 -17.16
C GLY A 35 21.11 -18.62 -16.83
N GLU A 36 21.22 -19.47 -15.80
CA GLU A 36 20.12 -20.27 -15.29
C GLU A 36 18.98 -19.37 -14.80
N GLY A 37 17.75 -19.62 -15.27
CA GLY A 37 16.57 -18.81 -14.95
C GLY A 37 16.36 -17.56 -15.82
N ALA A 38 17.15 -17.36 -16.88
CA ALA A 38 16.92 -16.30 -17.86
C ALA A 38 15.58 -16.43 -18.61
N ILE A 39 15.09 -17.67 -18.78
CA ILE A 39 13.79 -17.97 -19.38
C ILE A 39 13.20 -19.22 -18.71
N MET A 40 11.94 -19.15 -18.28
CA MET A 40 11.29 -20.24 -17.54
C MET A 40 9.80 -20.28 -17.88
N LYS A 41 9.14 -21.44 -17.74
CA LYS A 41 7.68 -21.48 -17.82
C LYS A 41 7.09 -20.85 -16.56
N LEU A 42 6.06 -20.02 -16.75
CA LEU A 42 5.45 -19.23 -15.68
C LEU A 42 4.92 -20.10 -14.52
N GLY A 43 4.36 -21.29 -14.82
CA GLY A 43 3.82 -22.21 -13.82
C GLY A 43 4.86 -23.05 -13.06
N GLU A 44 6.10 -23.13 -13.55
CA GLU A 44 7.20 -23.87 -12.89
C GLU A 44 7.94 -22.98 -11.87
N ASN A 45 7.61 -21.69 -11.80
CA ASN A 45 8.26 -20.72 -10.92
C ASN A 45 7.54 -20.61 -9.56
N GLN A 46 7.84 -21.52 -8.62
CA GLN A 46 7.35 -21.42 -7.23
C GLN A 46 7.85 -20.16 -6.49
N LYS A 47 8.87 -19.46 -6.99
CA LYS A 47 9.33 -18.16 -6.44
C LYS A 47 8.38 -17.00 -6.71
N MET A 48 7.27 -17.20 -7.45
CA MET A 48 6.27 -16.15 -7.67
C MET A 48 5.24 -15.99 -6.56
N ASN A 49 5.30 -16.77 -5.47
CA ASN A 49 4.62 -16.37 -4.24
C ASN A 49 5.35 -15.13 -3.69
N ILE A 50 4.81 -13.96 -4.02
CA ILE A 50 5.39 -12.67 -3.66
C ILE A 50 5.39 -12.58 -2.14
N ARG A 51 6.57 -12.73 -1.54
CA ARG A 51 6.77 -12.54 -0.11
C ARG A 51 6.49 -11.08 0.24
N ALA A 52 5.85 -10.85 1.38
CA ALA A 52 5.51 -9.51 1.85
C ALA A 52 6.21 -9.22 3.19
N ILE A 53 6.36 -7.92 3.50
CA ILE A 53 6.72 -7.41 4.82
C ILE A 53 5.53 -6.64 5.34
N SER A 54 5.09 -6.94 6.58
CA SER A 54 3.95 -6.26 7.19
C SER A 54 4.18 -4.74 7.23
N THR A 55 3.08 -3.99 7.10
CA THR A 55 3.11 -2.54 7.24
C THR A 55 3.02 -2.06 8.69
N GLY A 56 2.86 -2.98 9.64
CA GLY A 56 2.53 -2.68 11.04
C GLY A 56 1.06 -2.29 11.24
N SER A 57 0.28 -2.19 10.16
CA SER A 57 -1.17 -1.98 10.18
C SER A 57 -1.89 -3.21 9.63
N LEU A 58 -2.76 -3.82 10.45
CA LEU A 58 -3.53 -4.99 10.03
C LEU A 58 -4.46 -4.63 8.85
N ASN A 59 -5.14 -3.48 8.95
CA ASN A 59 -6.07 -3.05 7.92
C ASN A 59 -5.37 -2.77 6.59
N LEU A 60 -4.16 -2.20 6.64
CA LEU A 60 -3.38 -1.93 5.44
C LEU A 60 -2.81 -3.21 4.81
N ASP A 61 -2.37 -4.17 5.61
CA ASP A 61 -1.91 -5.47 5.11
C ASP A 61 -3.02 -6.23 4.37
N ILE A 62 -4.26 -6.17 4.89
CA ILE A 62 -5.46 -6.71 4.23
C ILE A 62 -5.79 -5.92 2.96
N ALA A 63 -5.70 -4.59 3.00
CA ALA A 63 -5.95 -3.74 1.83
C ALA A 63 -4.92 -3.97 0.71
N LEU A 64 -3.68 -4.32 1.06
CA LEU A 64 -2.64 -4.70 0.10
C LEU A 64 -2.85 -6.09 -0.49
N GLY A 65 -3.63 -6.95 0.18
CA GLY A 65 -4.11 -8.24 -0.32
C GLY A 65 -3.08 -9.38 -0.30
N ILE A 66 -1.80 -9.06 -0.08
CA ILE A 66 -0.72 -10.05 0.08
C ILE A 66 -0.12 -10.05 1.50
N GLY A 67 -0.76 -9.33 2.44
CA GLY A 67 -0.29 -9.26 3.83
C GLY A 67 0.85 -8.28 4.07
N GLY A 68 1.05 -7.29 3.20
CA GLY A 68 2.07 -6.25 3.37
C GLY A 68 2.68 -5.72 2.08
N VAL A 69 3.83 -5.05 2.19
CA VAL A 69 4.57 -4.53 1.04
C VAL A 69 5.39 -5.64 0.34
N PRO A 70 5.38 -5.71 -1.00
CA PRO A 70 6.00 -6.81 -1.73
C PRO A 70 7.53 -6.71 -1.75
N ARG A 71 8.22 -7.79 -1.38
CA ARG A 71 9.68 -7.95 -1.49
C ARG A 71 10.15 -7.89 -2.95
N GLY A 72 11.36 -7.37 -3.14
CA GLY A 72 11.96 -7.21 -4.46
C GLY A 72 11.26 -6.18 -5.35
N ARG A 73 10.57 -5.20 -4.76
CA ARG A 73 9.77 -4.21 -5.50
C ARG A 73 9.92 -2.80 -4.93
N ILE A 74 9.57 -1.84 -5.79
CA ILE A 74 9.49 -0.42 -5.43
C ILE A 74 8.08 -0.09 -4.91
N VAL A 75 8.01 0.62 -3.80
CA VAL A 75 6.79 1.15 -3.18
C VAL A 75 6.91 2.67 -3.08
N GLU A 76 5.84 3.39 -3.40
CA GLU A 76 5.77 4.84 -3.19
C GLU A 76 4.71 5.15 -2.13
N ILE A 77 5.12 5.86 -1.08
CA ILE A 77 4.25 6.39 -0.02
C ILE A 77 4.20 7.91 -0.21
N TYR A 78 3.02 8.45 -0.50
CA TYR A 78 2.89 9.88 -0.76
C TYR A 78 1.66 10.48 -0.06
N GLY A 79 1.67 11.78 0.12
CA GLY A 79 0.65 12.46 0.93
C GLY A 79 1.03 13.90 1.22
N ALA A 80 0.13 14.62 1.87
CA ALA A 80 0.42 15.95 2.41
C ALA A 80 1.51 15.88 3.49
N GLU A 81 2.04 17.04 3.88
CA GLU A 81 2.88 17.16 5.08
C GLU A 81 2.12 16.67 6.32
N SER A 82 2.85 16.12 7.29
CA SER A 82 2.27 15.61 8.54
C SER A 82 1.14 14.58 8.38
N SER A 83 1.01 13.93 7.22
CA SER A 83 -0.02 12.92 7.00
C SER A 83 0.31 11.54 7.59
N GLY A 84 1.55 11.33 8.05
CA GLY A 84 2.01 10.05 8.63
C GLY A 84 2.86 9.18 7.68
N LYS A 85 3.38 9.73 6.58
CA LYS A 85 4.21 9.00 5.60
C LYS A 85 5.44 8.35 6.23
N THR A 86 6.27 9.14 6.92
CA THR A 86 7.48 8.67 7.60
C THR A 86 7.14 7.72 8.74
N THR A 87 6.06 7.98 9.49
CA THR A 87 5.56 7.04 10.53
C THR A 87 5.22 5.67 9.93
N LEU A 88 4.50 5.62 8.81
CA LEU A 88 4.19 4.36 8.14
C LEU A 88 5.47 3.64 7.64
N ALA A 89 6.43 4.38 7.10
CA ALA A 89 7.69 3.80 6.66
C ALA A 89 8.51 3.23 7.84
N LEU A 90 8.54 3.93 8.97
CA LEU A 90 9.20 3.47 10.20
C LEU A 90 8.54 2.22 10.78
N HIS A 91 7.20 2.09 10.69
CA HIS A 91 6.53 0.83 11.06
C HIS A 91 6.93 -0.33 10.15
N ILE A 92 7.02 -0.13 8.83
CA ILE A 92 7.50 -1.16 7.91
C ILE A 92 8.95 -1.56 8.25
N ILE A 93 9.81 -0.59 8.59
CA ILE A 93 11.17 -0.85 9.06
C ILE A 93 11.16 -1.69 10.35
N ALA A 94 10.35 -1.30 11.33
CA ALA A 94 10.25 -2.02 12.60
C ALA A 94 9.78 -3.47 12.40
N GLU A 95 8.78 -3.70 11.53
CA GLU A 95 8.32 -5.06 11.20
C GLU A 95 9.39 -5.88 10.46
N ALA A 96 10.16 -5.26 9.56
CA ALA A 96 11.28 -5.92 8.90
C ALA A 96 12.37 -6.34 9.91
N GLN A 97 12.74 -5.45 10.85
CA GLN A 97 13.72 -5.76 11.90
C GLN A 97 13.22 -6.83 12.87
N LYS A 98 11.94 -6.82 13.25
CA LYS A 98 11.33 -7.88 14.06
C LYS A 98 11.43 -9.25 13.39
N ALA A 99 11.38 -9.29 12.07
CA ALA A 99 11.59 -10.51 11.29
C ALA A 99 13.08 -10.88 11.09
N GLY A 100 14.01 -10.18 11.75
CA GLY A 100 15.46 -10.39 11.65
C GLY A 100 16.08 -9.79 10.39
N GLY A 101 15.37 -8.89 9.68
CA GLY A 101 15.84 -8.27 8.46
C GLY A 101 16.75 -7.06 8.69
N THR A 102 17.59 -6.76 7.70
CA THR A 102 18.47 -5.57 7.72
C THR A 102 17.83 -4.42 6.98
N VAL A 103 17.92 -3.22 7.55
CA VAL A 103 17.17 -2.04 7.08
C VAL A 103 18.07 -0.83 6.92
N ALA A 104 17.75 0.03 5.95
CA ALA A 104 18.42 1.30 5.76
C ALA A 104 17.44 2.45 5.56
N PHE A 105 17.84 3.64 6.00
CA PHE A 105 17.10 4.89 5.86
C PHE A 105 18.00 5.95 5.21
N ILE A 106 17.60 6.43 4.05
CA ILE A 106 18.24 7.52 3.31
C ILE A 106 17.45 8.79 3.63
N ASP A 107 17.94 9.54 4.62
CA ASP A 107 17.34 10.76 5.14
C ASP A 107 17.87 11.97 4.36
N ALA A 108 17.27 12.21 3.20
CA ALA A 108 17.55 13.39 2.38
C ALA A 108 16.86 14.66 2.92
N GLU A 109 15.83 14.53 3.76
CA GLU A 109 15.20 15.68 4.45
C GLU A 109 15.94 16.11 5.72
N HIS A 110 16.91 15.33 6.20
CA HIS A 110 17.63 15.54 7.47
C HIS A 110 16.69 15.72 8.68
N ALA A 111 15.58 14.98 8.68
CA ALA A 111 14.45 15.20 9.60
C ALA A 111 14.09 13.96 10.43
N LEU A 112 14.85 12.88 10.34
CA LEU A 112 14.56 11.67 11.11
C LEU A 112 14.87 11.87 12.60
N ASP A 113 13.86 11.69 13.46
CA ASP A 113 14.00 11.69 14.92
C ASP A 113 14.26 10.25 15.45
N PRO A 114 15.47 9.96 15.99
CA PRO A 114 15.79 8.64 16.53
C PRO A 114 14.95 8.26 17.75
N VAL A 115 14.54 9.24 18.58
CA VAL A 115 13.72 8.99 19.77
C VAL A 115 12.34 8.52 19.35
N TYR A 116 11.74 9.21 18.38
CA TYR A 116 10.45 8.81 17.83
C TYR A 116 10.55 7.45 17.12
N ALA A 117 11.55 7.23 16.28
CA ALA A 117 11.76 5.94 15.61
C ALA A 117 11.88 4.77 16.61
N LYS A 118 12.63 4.97 17.71
CA LYS A 118 12.74 3.98 18.78
C LYS A 118 11.39 3.69 19.44
N ALA A 119 10.60 4.73 19.69
CA ALA A 119 9.27 4.60 20.27
C ALA A 119 8.29 3.85 19.35
N LEU A 120 8.49 3.89 18.03
CA LEU A 120 7.77 3.08 17.03
C LEU A 120 8.25 1.62 16.95
N GLY A 121 9.25 1.24 17.74
CA GLY A 121 9.81 -0.12 17.77
C GLY A 121 10.93 -0.38 16.77
N VAL A 122 11.52 0.68 16.19
CA VAL A 122 12.73 0.55 15.36
C VAL A 122 13.93 0.29 16.27
N ASN A 123 14.72 -0.73 15.93
CA ASN A 123 16.03 -0.93 16.54
C ASN A 123 17.03 0.07 15.93
N ILE A 124 17.28 1.15 16.67
CA ILE A 124 18.15 2.25 16.23
C ILE A 124 19.61 1.80 16.10
N ASP A 125 20.07 0.89 16.95
CA ASP A 125 21.48 0.47 16.97
C ASP A 125 21.87 -0.31 15.69
N GLU A 126 20.89 -0.95 15.04
CA GLU A 126 21.07 -1.73 13.80
C GLU A 126 20.49 -1.04 12.56
N LEU A 127 19.92 0.17 12.69
CA LEU A 127 19.39 0.92 11.54
C LEU A 127 20.54 1.63 10.81
N LEU A 128 20.78 1.24 9.55
CA LEU A 128 21.72 1.97 8.70
C LEU A 128 21.11 3.31 8.28
N ILE A 129 21.76 4.41 8.61
CA ILE A 129 21.33 5.77 8.21
C ILE A 129 22.34 6.38 7.23
N SER A 130 21.83 7.05 6.20
CA SER A 130 22.62 7.88 5.30
C SER A 130 21.95 9.24 5.14
N GLN A 131 22.73 10.30 5.30
CA GLN A 131 22.33 11.69 5.09
C GLN A 131 23.12 12.26 3.91
N PRO A 132 22.65 12.05 2.67
CA PRO A 132 23.38 12.42 1.46
C PRO A 132 23.28 13.93 1.16
N ASP A 133 24.32 14.49 0.58
CA ASP A 133 24.40 15.87 0.12
C ASP A 133 23.67 16.08 -1.22
N THR A 134 23.56 15.05 -2.06
CA THR A 134 22.97 15.14 -3.41
C THR A 134 22.03 13.98 -3.74
N GLY A 135 21.08 14.21 -4.64
CA GLY A 135 20.17 13.20 -5.14
C GLY A 135 20.88 12.04 -5.84
N GLU A 136 21.95 12.32 -6.61
CA GLU A 136 22.80 11.29 -7.20
C GLU A 136 23.41 10.38 -6.13
N GLN A 137 24.04 10.97 -5.11
CA GLN A 137 24.67 10.24 -4.02
C GLN A 137 23.66 9.37 -3.26
N ALA A 138 22.48 9.91 -2.94
CA ALA A 138 21.40 9.17 -2.28
C ALA A 138 21.00 7.90 -3.05
N LEU A 139 20.83 8.04 -4.38
CA LEU A 139 20.43 6.94 -5.26
C LEU A 139 21.57 5.94 -5.52
N GLU A 140 22.82 6.40 -5.55
CA GLU A 140 24.00 5.55 -5.66
C GLU A 140 24.23 4.71 -4.40
N ILE A 141 24.10 5.32 -3.21
CA ILE A 141 24.14 4.62 -1.93
C ILE A 141 23.05 3.56 -1.89
N SER A 142 21.81 3.92 -2.23
CA SER A 142 20.70 2.97 -2.32
C SER A 142 21.02 1.80 -3.25
N ASP A 143 21.59 2.07 -4.43
CA ASP A 143 21.93 1.06 -5.42
C ASP A 143 23.09 0.14 -4.98
N MET A 144 24.07 0.66 -4.23
CA MET A 144 25.12 -0.14 -3.60
C MET A 144 24.55 -1.06 -2.51
N LEU A 145 23.68 -0.52 -1.65
CA LEU A 145 23.01 -1.27 -0.59
C LEU A 145 22.14 -2.40 -1.17
N VAL A 146 21.34 -2.13 -2.21
CA VAL A 146 20.56 -3.17 -2.91
C VAL A 146 21.46 -4.26 -3.49
N ARG A 147 22.56 -3.87 -4.17
CA ARG A 147 23.50 -4.83 -4.77
C ARG A 147 24.22 -5.73 -3.77
N SER A 148 24.37 -5.29 -2.53
CA SER A 148 24.97 -6.11 -1.47
C SER A 148 24.17 -7.40 -1.22
N GLY A 149 22.87 -7.39 -1.55
CA GLY A 149 21.96 -8.51 -1.27
C GLY A 149 21.61 -8.69 0.21
N ALA A 150 22.12 -7.82 1.09
CA ALA A 150 21.94 -7.91 2.54
C ALA A 150 20.72 -7.13 3.06
N MET A 151 20.11 -6.27 2.23
CA MET A 151 19.03 -5.38 2.67
C MET A 151 17.65 -5.96 2.44
N ASP A 152 16.80 -5.91 3.46
CA ASP A 152 15.38 -6.25 3.39
C ASP A 152 14.52 -5.04 3.02
N VAL A 153 14.80 -3.88 3.62
CA VAL A 153 14.06 -2.63 3.37
C VAL A 153 15.03 -1.47 3.27
N ILE A 154 14.83 -0.62 2.26
CA ILE A 154 15.49 0.68 2.14
C ILE A 154 14.41 1.74 1.99
N VAL A 155 14.40 2.75 2.85
CA VAL A 155 13.51 3.91 2.76
C VAL A 155 14.30 5.11 2.25
N VAL A 156 13.73 5.87 1.33
CA VAL A 156 14.25 7.18 0.88
C VAL A 156 13.25 8.26 1.26
N ASP A 157 13.63 9.12 2.21
CA ASP A 157 12.83 10.23 2.72
C ASP A 157 13.51 11.58 2.42
N SER A 158 13.10 12.36 1.42
CA SER A 158 12.04 12.09 0.45
C SER A 158 12.50 12.36 -0.97
N VAL A 159 11.73 11.90 -1.96
CA VAL A 159 12.01 12.14 -3.39
C VAL A 159 12.11 13.63 -3.70
N ALA A 160 11.36 14.48 -2.98
CA ALA A 160 11.40 15.92 -3.19
C ALA A 160 12.78 16.51 -2.84
N ALA A 161 13.46 15.93 -1.85
CA ALA A 161 14.78 16.34 -1.37
C ALA A 161 15.95 15.71 -2.16
N LEU A 162 15.67 14.87 -3.17
CA LEU A 162 16.71 14.36 -4.07
C LEU A 162 17.10 15.43 -5.08
N VAL A 163 17.80 16.46 -4.61
CA VAL A 163 18.24 17.60 -5.43
C VAL A 163 19.50 17.22 -6.22
N PRO A 164 19.49 17.33 -7.56
CA PRO A 164 20.66 17.01 -8.36
C PRO A 164 21.87 17.88 -8.01
N LYS A 165 23.07 17.33 -8.10
CA LYS A 165 24.32 18.05 -7.82
C LYS A 165 24.43 19.40 -8.55
N ALA A 166 24.08 19.42 -9.84
CA ALA A 166 24.15 20.64 -10.65
C ALA A 166 23.18 21.73 -10.19
N GLU A 167 22.08 21.36 -9.52
CA GLU A 167 21.10 22.31 -8.97
C GLU A 167 21.61 22.91 -7.65
N ILE A 168 22.36 22.13 -6.86
CA ILE A 168 22.98 22.60 -5.61
C ILE A 168 24.18 23.52 -5.89
N GLU A 169 24.99 23.19 -6.90
CA GLU A 169 26.16 23.99 -7.28
C GLU A 169 25.80 25.22 -8.15
N GLY A 170 24.59 25.24 -8.71
CA GLY A 170 24.07 26.32 -9.55
C GLY A 170 23.64 27.55 -8.75
N GLU A 171 23.40 28.65 -9.47
CA GLU A 171 22.83 29.86 -8.85
C GLU A 171 21.30 29.73 -8.71
N MET A 172 20.71 30.42 -7.73
CA MET A 172 19.25 30.37 -7.48
C MET A 172 18.40 30.77 -8.71
N GLY A 173 18.98 31.53 -9.65
CA GLY A 173 18.31 31.96 -10.88
C GLY A 173 18.40 30.98 -12.05
N ASP A 174 19.18 29.90 -11.92
CA ASP A 174 19.43 28.97 -13.02
C ASP A 174 18.20 28.14 -13.36
N GLN A 175 17.80 28.17 -14.63
CA GLN A 175 16.68 27.36 -15.11
C GLN A 175 17.12 25.92 -15.36
N GLN A 176 16.97 25.06 -14.34
CA GLN A 176 17.30 23.64 -14.43
C GLN A 176 16.04 22.76 -14.55
N MET A 177 15.23 23.03 -15.57
CA MET A 177 13.94 22.36 -15.74
C MET A 177 14.06 20.84 -15.90
N GLY A 178 13.45 20.10 -14.97
CA GLY A 178 13.27 18.64 -15.09
C GLY A 178 14.52 17.80 -14.81
N LEU A 179 15.57 18.38 -14.23
CA LEU A 179 16.81 17.65 -13.91
C LEU A 179 16.54 16.49 -12.93
N GLN A 180 15.79 16.75 -11.85
CA GLN A 180 15.37 15.73 -10.90
C GLN A 180 14.57 14.58 -11.56
N ALA A 181 13.68 14.89 -12.50
CA ALA A 181 12.90 13.87 -13.20
C ALA A 181 13.76 12.96 -14.09
N ARG A 182 14.80 13.52 -14.72
CA ARG A 182 15.78 12.77 -15.51
C ARG A 182 16.65 11.89 -14.64
N LEU A 183 17.12 12.42 -13.51
CA LEU A 183 17.87 11.67 -12.49
C LEU A 183 17.07 10.45 -12.02
N MET A 184 15.83 10.66 -11.57
CA MET A 184 14.93 9.60 -11.12
C MET A 184 14.69 8.55 -12.21
N SER A 185 14.47 8.98 -13.45
CA SER A 185 14.25 8.06 -14.58
C SER A 185 15.46 7.17 -14.86
N LYS A 186 16.68 7.73 -14.78
CA LYS A 186 17.93 6.99 -14.98
C LYS A 186 18.19 6.03 -13.81
N ALA A 187 18.04 6.51 -12.58
CA ALA A 187 18.29 5.73 -11.38
C ALA A 187 17.31 4.56 -11.24
N LEU A 188 16.00 4.79 -11.38
CA LEU A 188 14.99 3.73 -11.25
C LEU A 188 15.17 2.64 -12.31
N ARG A 189 15.60 2.99 -13.53
CA ARG A 189 15.90 2.00 -14.58
C ARG A 189 17.04 1.05 -14.17
N LYS A 190 18.06 1.57 -13.48
CA LYS A 190 19.19 0.78 -12.96
C LYS A 190 18.78 -0.04 -11.73
N LEU A 191 18.10 0.60 -10.79
CA LEU A 191 17.68 0.02 -9.50
C LEU A 191 16.70 -1.13 -9.66
N THR A 192 15.72 -1.03 -10.56
CA THR A 192 14.63 -2.02 -10.67
C THR A 192 15.13 -3.45 -10.87
N GLY A 193 16.16 -3.64 -11.70
CA GLY A 193 16.75 -4.95 -11.95
C GLY A 193 17.48 -5.50 -10.72
N ASN A 194 18.18 -4.65 -9.98
CA ASN A 194 18.92 -5.04 -8.77
C ASN A 194 17.94 -5.37 -7.63
N ILE A 195 16.93 -4.52 -7.41
CA ILE A 195 15.89 -4.68 -6.39
C ILE A 195 15.18 -6.03 -6.55
N SER A 196 14.83 -6.40 -7.79
CA SER A 196 14.15 -7.68 -8.05
C SER A 196 15.02 -8.91 -7.80
N LYS A 197 16.36 -8.78 -7.80
CA LYS A 197 17.29 -9.88 -7.56
C LYS A 197 17.66 -10.02 -6.08
N SER A 198 17.63 -8.92 -5.32
CA SER A 198 18.00 -8.89 -3.91
C SER A 198 16.82 -9.12 -2.94
N ASP A 199 15.59 -9.21 -3.44
CA ASP A 199 14.36 -9.26 -2.63
C ASP A 199 14.19 -8.07 -1.65
N THR A 200 14.93 -6.98 -1.87
CA THR A 200 14.82 -5.74 -1.08
C THR A 200 13.52 -5.00 -1.41
N VAL A 201 12.82 -4.48 -0.40
CA VAL A 201 11.74 -3.52 -0.58
C VAL A 201 12.34 -2.12 -0.63
N MET A 202 12.14 -1.41 -1.74
CA MET A 202 12.60 -0.03 -1.90
C MET A 202 11.42 0.92 -1.75
N ILE A 203 11.38 1.68 -0.66
CA ILE A 203 10.29 2.60 -0.32
C ILE A 203 10.75 4.02 -0.61
N PHE A 204 9.99 4.73 -1.44
CA PHE A 204 10.17 6.16 -1.66
C PHE A 204 9.04 6.92 -0.98
N ILE A 205 9.40 7.84 -0.09
CA ILE A 205 8.46 8.82 0.46
C ILE A 205 8.42 10.01 -0.49
N ASN A 206 7.22 10.53 -0.75
CA ASN A 206 7.03 11.66 -1.64
C ASN A 206 5.95 12.61 -1.12
N GLN A 207 6.01 13.84 -1.58
CA GLN A 207 5.05 14.88 -1.21
C GLN A 207 4.07 15.11 -2.35
N ILE A 208 2.86 15.52 -1.99
CA ILE A 208 1.87 15.99 -2.95
C ILE A 208 2.16 17.47 -3.26
N ARG A 209 2.17 17.82 -4.55
CA ARG A 209 2.20 19.21 -5.04
C ARG A 209 0.99 19.49 -5.92
N GLU A 210 0.52 20.72 -5.92
CA GLU A 210 -0.51 21.17 -6.85
C GLU A 210 0.08 21.37 -8.25
N LYS A 211 -0.69 21.03 -9.28
CA LYS A 211 -0.27 21.21 -10.67
C LYS A 211 -0.63 22.63 -11.13
N ILE A 212 0.36 23.52 -11.15
CA ILE A 212 0.20 24.89 -11.66
C ILE A 212 -0.11 24.83 -13.17
N GLY A 213 -1.21 25.47 -13.61
CA GLY A 213 -1.55 25.66 -15.02
C GLY A 213 -2.29 24.52 -15.74
N GLY A 214 -2.82 23.52 -15.03
CA GLY A 214 -3.61 22.45 -15.65
C GLY A 214 -5.08 22.82 -15.85
N PHE A 215 -5.50 23.13 -17.09
CA PHE A 215 -6.93 23.18 -17.44
C PHE A 215 -7.52 21.77 -17.23
N SER A 216 -8.47 21.61 -16.31
CA SER A 216 -9.06 20.31 -15.96
C SER A 216 -10.58 20.37 -16.06
N PHE A 217 -11.16 19.48 -16.88
CA PHE A 217 -12.60 19.24 -16.96
C PHE A 217 -13.12 18.33 -15.82
N VAL A 218 -12.25 17.92 -14.89
CA VAL A 218 -12.58 17.11 -13.71
C VAL A 218 -12.63 18.01 -12.48
N PRO A 219 -13.71 17.96 -11.65
CA PRO A 219 -13.79 18.72 -10.40
C PRO A 219 -12.66 18.34 -9.43
N GLY A 220 -11.93 19.33 -8.93
CA GLY A 220 -10.92 19.19 -7.89
C GLY A 220 -9.52 19.66 -8.30
N VAL A 221 -8.68 19.93 -7.30
CA VAL A 221 -7.28 20.34 -7.48
C VAL A 221 -6.50 19.16 -8.06
N GLN A 222 -5.91 19.34 -9.26
CA GLN A 222 -5.01 18.33 -9.80
C GLN A 222 -3.72 18.29 -8.99
N THR A 223 -3.44 17.14 -8.39
CA THR A 223 -2.22 16.93 -7.62
C THR A 223 -1.23 16.04 -8.36
N THR A 224 0.06 16.29 -8.13
CA THR A 224 1.17 15.49 -8.65
C THR A 224 2.18 15.20 -7.55
N THR A 225 3.13 14.32 -7.83
CA THR A 225 4.25 14.01 -6.93
C THR A 225 5.56 14.48 -7.55
N SER A 226 6.57 14.75 -6.72
CA SER A 226 7.90 15.23 -7.14
C SER A 226 8.70 14.14 -7.86
N GLY A 227 9.78 14.50 -8.57
CA GLY A 227 10.62 13.53 -9.29
C GLY A 227 10.07 13.03 -10.64
N GLY A 228 9.05 13.71 -11.20
CA GLY A 228 8.47 13.39 -12.49
C GLY A 228 7.55 12.15 -12.47
N ARG A 229 7.37 11.51 -13.64
CA ARG A 229 6.43 10.37 -13.78
C ARG A 229 7.06 9.00 -13.56
N ALA A 230 8.39 8.91 -13.55
CA ALA A 230 9.10 7.63 -13.54
C ALA A 230 8.69 6.74 -12.36
N LEU A 231 8.73 7.29 -11.14
CA LEU A 231 8.37 6.56 -9.93
C LEU A 231 6.94 5.98 -10.02
N LYS A 232 5.98 6.75 -10.54
CA LYS A 232 4.60 6.28 -10.74
C LYS A 232 4.52 5.02 -11.60
N PHE A 233 5.41 4.84 -12.58
CA PHE A 233 5.43 3.67 -13.46
C PHE A 233 6.17 2.48 -12.85
N PHE A 234 7.35 2.75 -12.26
CA PHE A 234 8.22 1.74 -11.66
C PHE A 234 7.66 1.17 -10.35
N SER A 235 6.95 1.96 -9.54
CA SER A 235 6.33 1.48 -8.31
C SER A 235 5.33 0.36 -8.58
N THR A 236 5.44 -0.71 -7.80
CA THR A 236 4.52 -1.84 -7.79
C THR A 236 3.29 -1.51 -6.96
N VAL A 237 3.51 -0.86 -5.82
CA VAL A 237 2.47 -0.37 -4.93
C VAL A 237 2.63 1.14 -4.77
N ARG A 238 1.52 1.87 -4.81
CA ARG A 238 1.47 3.30 -4.46
C ARG A 238 0.40 3.50 -3.40
N MET A 239 0.75 4.20 -2.33
CA MET A 239 -0.10 4.45 -1.18
C MET A 239 -0.20 5.95 -0.93
N GLU A 240 -1.43 6.47 -0.96
CA GLU A 240 -1.73 7.85 -0.61
C GLU A 240 -2.15 7.91 0.86
N VAL A 241 -1.38 8.60 1.70
CA VAL A 241 -1.62 8.75 3.13
C VAL A 241 -2.29 10.09 3.40
N LYS A 242 -3.47 10.06 4.02
CA LYS A 242 -4.27 11.24 4.36
C LYS A 242 -4.60 11.26 5.85
N ARG A 243 -4.34 12.38 6.51
CA ARG A 243 -4.93 12.67 7.82
C ARG A 243 -6.38 13.14 7.60
N VAL A 244 -7.34 12.44 8.17
CA VAL A 244 -8.77 12.74 8.02
C VAL A 244 -9.41 13.27 9.30
N GLY A 245 -8.76 13.09 10.43
CA GLY A 245 -9.29 13.47 11.73
C GLY A 245 -8.23 13.51 12.82
N SER A 246 -8.68 13.76 14.04
CA SER A 246 -7.83 13.77 15.23
C SER A 246 -8.42 12.86 16.29
N VAL A 247 -7.58 12.08 16.95
CA VAL A 247 -7.96 11.27 18.10
C VAL A 247 -7.84 12.14 19.34
N LYS A 248 -8.92 12.24 20.12
CA LYS A 248 -8.98 13.08 21.32
C LYS A 248 -9.23 12.26 22.58
N GLN A 249 -8.65 12.71 23.68
CA GLN A 249 -8.95 12.22 25.03
C GLN A 249 -9.31 13.42 25.90
N GLY A 250 -10.62 13.63 26.13
CA GLY A 250 -11.09 14.90 26.68
C GLY A 250 -10.84 16.04 25.68
N ASP A 251 -10.14 17.09 26.14
CA ASP A 251 -9.76 18.25 25.31
C ASP A 251 -8.44 18.05 24.55
N ASP A 252 -7.61 17.09 24.96
CA ASP A 252 -6.28 16.87 24.39
C ASP A 252 -6.34 16.05 23.09
N VAL A 253 -5.57 16.50 22.09
CA VAL A 253 -5.36 15.75 20.84
C VAL A 253 -4.19 14.79 21.01
N VAL A 254 -4.50 13.51 21.15
CA VAL A 254 -3.53 12.43 21.45
C VAL A 254 -3.08 11.66 20.21
N GLY A 255 -3.66 11.96 19.05
CA GLY A 255 -3.29 11.31 17.80
C GLY A 255 -4.03 11.82 16.58
N SER A 256 -3.82 11.14 15.46
CA SER A 256 -4.42 11.43 14.16
C SER A 256 -5.16 10.22 13.61
N GLU A 257 -6.34 10.46 13.03
CA GLU A 257 -7.00 9.45 12.21
C GLU A 257 -6.44 9.52 10.79
N VAL A 258 -5.93 8.40 10.30
CA VAL A 258 -5.25 8.30 9.03
C VAL A 258 -5.99 7.31 8.12
N VAL A 259 -6.12 7.70 6.86
CA VAL A 259 -6.60 6.83 5.78
C VAL A 259 -5.48 6.66 4.77
N VAL A 260 -5.17 5.40 4.46
CA VAL A 260 -4.23 5.02 3.41
C VAL A 260 -5.00 4.43 2.25
N LYS A 261 -4.91 5.07 1.09
CA LYS A 261 -5.51 4.59 -0.15
C LYS A 261 -4.47 3.93 -1.04
N VAL A 262 -4.71 2.69 -1.42
CA VAL A 262 -3.83 1.96 -2.36
C VAL A 262 -4.15 2.40 -3.79
N THR A 263 -3.52 3.48 -4.26
CA THR A 263 -3.80 4.07 -5.58
C THR A 263 -3.20 3.28 -6.75
N LYS A 264 -2.26 2.38 -6.47
CA LYS A 264 -1.74 1.41 -7.43
C LYS A 264 -1.34 0.14 -6.71
N ASN A 265 -1.69 -1.01 -7.29
CA ASN A 265 -1.28 -2.31 -6.81
C ASN A 265 -1.11 -3.24 -8.03
N LYS A 266 0.10 -3.79 -8.23
CA LYS A 266 0.39 -4.76 -9.30
C LYS A 266 0.40 -6.21 -8.81
N VAL A 267 0.17 -6.44 -7.52
CA VAL A 267 0.28 -7.76 -6.88
C VAL A 267 -1.04 -8.24 -6.28
N ALA A 268 -2.00 -7.35 -6.09
CA ALA A 268 -3.39 -7.65 -5.75
C ALA A 268 -4.32 -6.54 -6.31
N PRO A 269 -5.66 -6.66 -6.18
CA PRO A 269 -6.58 -5.63 -6.61
C PRO A 269 -6.30 -4.26 -5.97
N PRO A 270 -6.19 -3.17 -6.77
CA PRO A 270 -5.95 -1.82 -6.26
C PRO A 270 -7.21 -1.15 -5.68
N PHE A 271 -7.07 0.09 -5.21
CA PHE A 271 -8.12 1.01 -4.76
C PHE A 271 -8.82 0.69 -3.45
N LYS A 272 -8.36 -0.34 -2.73
CA LYS A 272 -8.73 -0.53 -1.34
C LYS A 272 -8.19 0.60 -0.46
N GLU A 273 -8.90 0.88 0.62
CA GLU A 273 -8.55 1.88 1.61
C GLU A 273 -8.44 1.21 2.98
N ALA A 274 -7.45 1.62 3.76
CA ALA A 274 -7.26 1.20 5.15
C ALA A 274 -7.38 2.43 6.05
N LYS A 275 -8.07 2.28 7.17
CA LYS A 275 -8.22 3.31 8.19
C LYS A 275 -7.61 2.83 9.49
N PHE A 276 -6.86 3.70 10.14
CA PHE A 276 -6.27 3.42 11.44
C PHE A 276 -5.91 4.72 12.17
N SER A 277 -5.73 4.59 13.48
CA SER A 277 -5.30 5.69 14.35
C SER A 277 -3.78 5.66 14.51
N VAL A 278 -3.15 6.82 14.33
CA VAL A 278 -1.72 7.05 14.63
C VAL A 278 -1.66 7.89 15.90
N MET A 279 -1.25 7.27 17.00
CA MET A 279 -1.11 7.92 18.30
C MET A 279 0.25 8.60 18.38
N TYR A 280 0.31 9.82 18.94
CA TYR A 280 1.59 10.52 19.07
C TYR A 280 2.49 9.79 20.06
N GLY A 281 3.77 9.63 19.69
CA GLY A 281 4.76 8.90 20.49
C GLY A 281 4.72 7.37 20.39
N THR A 282 3.61 6.74 20.00
CA THR A 282 3.53 5.27 19.89
C THR A 282 3.21 4.75 18.49
N GLY A 283 2.77 5.61 17.57
CA GLY A 283 2.49 5.25 16.19
C GLY A 283 1.14 4.55 15.99
N ILE A 284 1.08 3.67 14.99
CA ILE A 284 -0.13 2.96 14.57
C ILE A 284 -0.63 2.06 15.71
N SER A 285 -1.90 2.26 16.12
CA SER A 285 -2.53 1.42 17.15
C SER A 285 -3.10 0.13 16.54
N ARG A 286 -2.30 -0.94 16.53
CA ARG A 286 -2.75 -2.28 16.11
C ARG A 286 -3.92 -2.80 16.95
N VAL A 287 -3.91 -2.51 18.26
CA VAL A 287 -5.01 -2.87 19.17
C VAL A 287 -6.31 -2.18 18.75
N GLY A 288 -6.23 -0.88 18.42
CA GLY A 288 -7.36 -0.13 17.89
C GLY A 288 -7.89 -0.72 16.57
N GLU A 289 -7.01 -1.13 15.66
CA GLU A 289 -7.42 -1.76 14.39
C GLU A 289 -8.13 -3.09 14.61
N VAL A 290 -7.62 -3.95 15.49
CA VAL A 290 -8.27 -5.23 15.82
C VAL A 290 -9.63 -5.00 16.45
N LEU A 291 -9.76 -4.01 17.33
CA LEU A 291 -11.04 -3.64 17.94
C LEU A 291 -12.05 -3.15 16.89
N ASP A 292 -11.62 -2.28 15.97
CA ASP A 292 -12.48 -1.79 14.88
C ASP A 292 -12.92 -2.92 13.95
N ALA A 293 -11.99 -3.82 13.61
CA ALA A 293 -12.29 -5.00 12.82
C ALA A 293 -13.27 -5.92 13.55
N ALA A 294 -13.09 -6.14 14.86
CA ALA A 294 -14.00 -6.95 15.67
C ALA A 294 -15.41 -6.36 15.71
N ILE A 295 -15.55 -5.03 15.81
CA ILE A 295 -16.85 -4.36 15.78
C ILE A 295 -17.52 -4.53 14.41
N ASN A 296 -16.78 -4.29 13.33
CA ASN A 296 -17.31 -4.41 11.98
C ASN A 296 -17.73 -5.84 11.63
N LEU A 297 -17.08 -6.85 12.20
CA LEU A 297 -17.39 -8.27 12.02
C LEU A 297 -18.47 -8.78 13.00
N GLY A 298 -18.94 -7.95 13.92
CA GLY A 298 -19.92 -8.33 14.95
C GLY A 298 -19.36 -9.24 16.05
N ILE A 299 -18.04 -9.36 16.17
CA ILE A 299 -17.34 -10.10 17.23
C ILE A 299 -17.35 -9.28 18.53
N ALA A 300 -17.16 -7.97 18.40
CA ALA A 300 -17.33 -7.00 19.48
C ALA A 300 -18.54 -6.11 19.17
N SER A 301 -19.12 -5.51 20.20
CA SER A 301 -20.24 -4.57 20.08
C SER A 301 -19.93 -3.25 20.75
N LYS A 302 -20.47 -2.16 20.17
CA LYS A 302 -20.39 -0.81 20.72
C LYS A 302 -21.80 -0.28 20.95
N SER A 303 -22.11 0.07 22.20
CA SER A 303 -23.38 0.70 22.59
C SER A 303 -23.09 2.06 23.21
N GLY A 304 -23.25 3.12 22.42
CA GLY A 304 -22.87 4.48 22.83
C GLY A 304 -21.35 4.57 23.08
N ALA A 305 -20.97 4.85 24.33
CA ALA A 305 -19.58 4.92 24.76
C ALA A 305 -19.02 3.57 25.27
N TRP A 306 -19.85 2.53 25.40
CA TRP A 306 -19.47 1.24 25.96
C TRP A 306 -19.08 0.22 24.88
N PHE A 307 -18.04 -0.56 25.15
CA PHE A 307 -17.58 -1.66 24.31
C PHE A 307 -17.74 -2.99 25.04
N SER A 308 -18.17 -4.03 24.31
CA SER A 308 -18.32 -5.39 24.83
C SER A 308 -17.77 -6.41 23.83
N TYR A 309 -17.29 -7.54 24.33
CA TYR A 309 -16.80 -8.68 23.56
C TYR A 309 -17.57 -9.93 23.99
N GLY A 310 -18.46 -10.42 23.13
CA GLY A 310 -19.48 -11.40 23.54
C GLY A 310 -20.29 -10.85 24.72
N ASP A 311 -20.30 -11.58 25.84
CA ASP A 311 -20.97 -11.20 27.08
C ASP A 311 -20.09 -10.38 28.05
N GLU A 312 -18.79 -10.24 27.76
CA GLU A 312 -17.82 -9.54 28.61
C GLU A 312 -17.81 -8.03 28.28
N ARG A 313 -18.01 -7.18 29.29
CA ARG A 313 -17.89 -5.71 29.13
C ARG A 313 -16.43 -5.29 29.17
N LEU A 314 -15.93 -4.76 28.06
CA LEU A 314 -14.55 -4.27 27.93
C LEU A 314 -14.34 -2.91 28.61
N GLY A 315 -15.37 -2.08 28.65
CA GLY A 315 -15.34 -0.78 29.35
C GLY A 315 -15.91 0.38 28.54
N GLN A 316 -15.73 1.58 29.08
CA GLN A 316 -16.22 2.83 28.49
C GLN A 316 -15.07 3.64 27.86
N GLY A 317 -15.26 4.07 26.63
CA GLY A 317 -14.33 4.91 25.88
C GLY A 317 -13.24 4.12 25.17
N ARG A 318 -12.92 4.52 23.94
CA ARG A 318 -11.98 3.80 23.06
C ARG A 318 -10.59 3.64 23.68
N VAL A 319 -10.02 4.74 24.17
CA VAL A 319 -8.65 4.75 24.73
C VAL A 319 -8.52 3.82 25.94
N ASN A 320 -9.52 3.79 26.81
CA ASN A 320 -9.53 2.91 27.98
C ASN A 320 -9.57 1.43 27.59
N VAL A 321 -10.41 1.09 26.61
CA VAL A 321 -10.52 -0.28 26.10
C VAL A 321 -9.22 -0.70 25.40
N GLU A 322 -8.61 0.17 24.60
CA GLU A 322 -7.30 -0.10 24.00
C GLU A 322 -6.21 -0.34 25.06
N ASN A 323 -6.17 0.45 26.14
CA ASN A 323 -5.22 0.25 27.23
C ASN A 323 -5.47 -1.07 27.98
N MET A 324 -6.73 -1.39 28.29
CA MET A 324 -7.10 -2.65 28.93
C MET A 324 -6.71 -3.86 28.04
N LEU A 325 -6.90 -3.78 26.72
CA LEU A 325 -6.48 -4.83 25.78
C LEU A 325 -4.95 -4.94 25.69
N LYS A 326 -4.20 -3.84 25.84
CA LYS A 326 -2.74 -3.87 25.93
C LYS A 326 -2.25 -4.55 27.21
N GLU A 327 -2.94 -4.34 28.33
CA GLU A 327 -2.59 -4.93 29.62
C GLU A 327 -2.99 -6.42 29.70
N ASN A 328 -4.11 -6.80 29.08
CA ASN A 328 -4.61 -8.17 29.06
C ASN A 328 -4.30 -8.88 27.73
N ALA A 329 -3.06 -9.37 27.62
CA ALA A 329 -2.56 -10.05 26.42
C ALA A 329 -3.36 -11.32 26.07
N GLU A 330 -3.93 -12.03 27.05
CA GLU A 330 -4.74 -13.24 26.80
C GLU A 330 -6.06 -12.88 26.12
N LEU A 331 -6.76 -11.86 26.63
CA LEU A 331 -7.99 -11.36 26.04
C LEU A 331 -7.74 -10.81 24.63
N TYR A 332 -6.69 -10.00 24.46
CA TYR A 332 -6.32 -9.48 23.15
C TYR A 332 -5.99 -10.60 22.16
N GLY A 333 -5.23 -11.62 22.56
CA GLY A 333 -4.89 -12.75 21.70
C GLY A 333 -6.11 -13.56 21.25
N ARG A 334 -7.10 -13.76 22.14
CA ARG A 334 -8.37 -14.41 21.76
C ARG A 334 -9.16 -13.57 20.75
N LEU A 335 -9.27 -12.26 20.99
CA LEU A 335 -9.96 -11.33 20.10
C LEU A 335 -9.28 -11.27 18.72
N GLU A 336 -7.96 -11.08 18.68
CA GLU A 336 -7.18 -11.00 17.44
C GLU A 336 -7.31 -12.29 16.63
N LYS A 337 -7.21 -13.46 17.27
CA LYS A 337 -7.36 -14.74 16.59
C LYS A 337 -8.72 -14.89 15.92
N GLN A 338 -9.81 -14.57 16.61
CA GLN A 338 -11.17 -14.64 16.04
C GLN A 338 -11.34 -13.66 14.88
N VAL A 339 -10.80 -12.45 14.99
CA VAL A 339 -10.82 -11.46 13.92
C VAL A 339 -10.08 -11.98 12.68
N LEU A 340 -8.87 -12.51 12.85
CA LEU A 340 -8.08 -13.05 11.75
C LEU A 340 -8.75 -14.26 11.08
N GLU A 341 -9.35 -15.16 11.86
CA GLU A 341 -10.10 -16.32 11.35
C GLU A 341 -11.33 -15.87 10.54
N ALA A 342 -12.08 -14.89 11.03
CA ALA A 342 -13.24 -14.34 10.32
C ALA A 342 -12.84 -13.61 9.02
N ILE A 343 -11.72 -12.89 9.03
CA ILE A 343 -11.18 -12.24 7.83
C ILE A 343 -10.74 -13.28 6.79
N ALA A 344 -10.05 -14.34 7.23
CA ALA A 344 -9.62 -15.43 6.35
C ALA A 344 -10.82 -16.17 5.73
N ALA A 345 -11.87 -16.42 6.51
CA ALA A 345 -13.10 -17.04 6.03
C ALA A 345 -13.83 -16.19 4.98
N ASN A 346 -13.91 -14.87 5.19
CA ASN A 346 -14.52 -13.94 4.23
C ASN A 346 -13.65 -13.69 2.99
N GLY A 347 -12.33 -13.85 3.09
CA GLY A 347 -11.37 -13.77 1.98
C GLY A 347 -11.42 -14.96 1.01
N GLY A 348 -12.11 -16.05 1.38
CA GLY A 348 -12.24 -17.28 0.58
C GLY A 348 -13.47 -17.35 -0.34
N THR A 349 -14.36 -16.36 -0.32
CA THR A 349 -15.62 -16.39 -1.09
C THR A 349 -15.85 -15.11 -1.87
N THR A 350 -15.14 -14.95 -2.98
CA THR A 350 -15.55 -14.07 -4.10
C THR A 350 -15.95 -14.91 -5.31
N GLU A 351 -16.91 -15.83 -5.11
CA GLU A 351 -17.75 -16.33 -6.20
C GLU A 351 -19.24 -16.10 -5.87
N LYS A 352 -19.82 -15.14 -6.60
CA LYS A 352 -21.23 -14.96 -6.95
C LYS A 352 -22.31 -15.27 -5.89
N LYS A 353 -22.94 -14.20 -5.39
CA LYS A 353 -24.40 -14.09 -5.37
C LYS A 353 -24.86 -12.78 -6.02
N SER A 354 -24.94 -12.80 -7.34
CA SER A 354 -25.84 -11.91 -8.07
C SER A 354 -27.27 -12.32 -7.74
N SER A 355 -28.04 -11.42 -7.13
CA SER A 355 -29.47 -11.59 -6.92
C SER A 355 -30.18 -11.69 -8.27
N LYS A 356 -30.58 -12.91 -8.64
CA LYS A 356 -31.59 -13.15 -9.68
C LYS A 356 -32.94 -12.66 -9.14
N GLY A 357 -33.56 -11.78 -9.92
CA GLY A 357 -34.88 -11.23 -9.67
C GLY A 357 -35.97 -12.28 -9.56
N LYS A 358 -37.03 -11.92 -8.83
CA LYS A 358 -38.33 -12.58 -8.89
C LYS A 358 -39.29 -11.62 -9.60
N LYS A 359 -39.65 -11.99 -10.82
CA LYS A 359 -40.83 -11.49 -11.54
C LYS A 359 -42.09 -12.02 -10.85
N SER A 360 -43.13 -11.21 -10.82
CA SER A 360 -44.53 -11.66 -10.83
C SER A 360 -45.26 -10.92 -11.95
N ASP A 361 -45.75 -11.69 -12.93
CA ASP A 361 -46.71 -11.35 -14.00
C ASP A 361 -48.04 -10.81 -13.41
N LYS A 362 -48.68 -9.75 -13.93
CA LYS A 362 -49.43 -9.49 -15.19
C LYS A 362 -50.92 -9.89 -15.16
N SER A 363 -51.80 -8.88 -15.35
CA SER A 363 -53.08 -8.85 -16.12
C SER A 363 -53.76 -7.49 -15.84
N GLU A 364 -53.79 -6.46 -16.72
CA GLU A 364 -54.71 -6.23 -17.87
C GLU A 364 -56.17 -6.54 -17.49
N GLU A 365 -57.14 -5.59 -17.46
CA GLU A 365 -57.69 -4.79 -18.58
C GLU A 365 -58.67 -3.65 -18.08
N PRO A 366 -59.36 -2.83 -18.92
CA PRO A 366 -59.47 -1.36 -18.78
C PRO A 366 -60.93 -0.79 -18.73
N VAL A 367 -61.07 0.55 -18.86
CA VAL A 367 -62.12 1.32 -19.62
C VAL A 367 -62.83 2.49 -18.88
N GLU A 368 -62.61 3.69 -19.46
CA GLU A 368 -63.45 4.90 -19.70
C GLU A 368 -64.10 5.81 -18.62
N ASN A 369 -63.80 7.11 -18.84
CA ASN A 369 -64.63 8.32 -18.91
C ASN A 369 -65.71 8.62 -17.85
N ASP A 370 -65.63 9.84 -17.29
CA ASP A 370 -66.66 10.83 -17.59
C ASP A 370 -66.12 12.27 -17.48
N ALA A 371 -66.68 13.14 -18.31
CA ALA A 371 -66.34 14.55 -18.49
C ALA A 371 -67.47 15.45 -17.95
N SER A 372 -67.25 16.77 -18.01
CA SER A 372 -68.17 17.90 -17.75
C SER A 372 -68.19 18.42 -16.29
N ASN A 373 -68.28 19.73 -15.99
CA ASN A 373 -68.69 20.88 -16.81
C ASN A 373 -68.26 22.25 -16.21
N GLU A 374 -68.20 23.26 -17.10
CA GLU A 374 -68.53 24.72 -16.97
C GLU A 374 -67.85 25.59 -15.88
N ASN A 375 -67.06 26.63 -16.24
CA ASN A 375 -67.38 27.99 -16.74
C ASN A 375 -67.88 28.99 -15.67
N GLU A 376 -67.13 30.06 -15.40
CA GLU A 376 -67.56 31.47 -15.61
C GLU A 376 -66.46 32.49 -15.21
N GLU A 377 -66.17 33.42 -16.13
CA GLU A 377 -65.49 34.70 -15.93
C GLU A 377 -66.38 35.68 -15.15
N VAL A 378 -65.80 36.51 -14.27
CA VAL A 378 -66.19 37.94 -14.17
C VAL A 378 -64.96 38.77 -13.78
N ALA A 379 -64.76 39.84 -14.55
CA ALA A 379 -63.73 40.85 -14.40
C ALA A 379 -64.11 41.99 -13.42
N GLU A 380 -63.14 42.88 -13.21
CA GLU A 380 -63.28 44.33 -12.99
C GLU A 380 -63.29 44.94 -11.57
N ASN A 381 -62.28 45.84 -11.42
CA ASN A 381 -62.33 47.22 -10.93
C ASN A 381 -62.01 47.56 -9.45
N ASN A 382 -60.84 48.21 -9.32
CA ASN A 382 -60.58 49.56 -8.78
C ASN A 382 -60.97 49.98 -7.36
N GLU A 383 -59.97 50.62 -6.74
CA GLU A 383 -60.01 51.75 -5.77
C GLU A 383 -60.57 51.48 -4.37
N ASP A 384 -59.65 51.40 -3.39
CA ASP A 384 -59.42 52.49 -2.41
C ASP A 384 -58.01 52.37 -1.78
#